data_AF-A0A660NAV4-F1
#
_entry.id   AF-A0A660NAV4-F1
#
_cell.length_a   1.000
_cell.length_b   1.000
_cell.length_c   1.000
_cell.angle_alpha   90.00
_cell.angle_beta   90.00
_cell.angle_gamma   90.00
#
_symmetry.space_group_name_H-M   'P 1'
#
loop_
_entity.id
_entity.type
_entity.pdbx_description
1 polymer ?
#
loop_
_entity_poly.entity_id
_entity_poly.type
_entity_poly.pdbx_seq_one_letter_code
_entity_poly.pdbx_strand_id
1 'polypeptide(L)' 'FEHHGRLTDLMKSGKLFDDIGLPPINPKDDRAMLCGSMPMNADTSAILDSFGLVASPKTGVRGDYLIERAFVEQ' A
#
# COMPACT_ATOMS: atom_id res chain seq x y z
N PHE A 1 4.91 -3.66 22.53
CA PHE A 1 4.05 -3.32 21.39
C PHE A 1 3.34 -4.59 20.96
N GLU A 2 2.08 -4.51 20.53
CA GLU A 2 1.28 -5.69 20.18
C GLU A 2 1.56 -6.17 18.74
N HIS A 3 1.80 -5.23 17.82
CA HIS A 3 2.17 -5.53 16.44
C HIS A 3 3.63 -5.15 16.17
N HIS A 4 4.32 -6.00 15.41
CA HIS A 4 5.74 -5.86 15.09
C HIS A 4 6.01 -6.17 13.61
N GLY A 5 6.99 -5.49 13.01
CA GLY A 5 7.43 -5.71 11.63
C GLY A 5 7.18 -4.51 10.71
N ARG A 6 7.58 -4.64 9.44
CA ARG A 6 7.25 -3.65 8.39
C ARG A 6 5.90 -3.96 7.80
N LEU A 7 5.10 -2.93 7.51
CA LEU A 7 3.79 -3.09 6.88
C LEU A 7 3.85 -3.92 5.59
N THR A 8 4.92 -3.80 4.81
CA THR A 8 5.11 -4.55 3.56
C THR A 8 5.17 -6.05 3.81
N ASP A 9 5.84 -6.48 4.88
CA ASP A 9 5.94 -7.89 5.26
C ASP A 9 4.61 -8.39 5.85
N LEU A 10 3.92 -7.54 6.60
CA LEU A 10 2.61 -7.83 7.18
C LEU A 10 1.51 -7.96 6.11
N MET A 11 1.56 -7.15 5.04
CA MET A 11 0.66 -7.26 3.90
C MET A 11 0.95 -8.52 3.07
N LYS A 12 2.22 -8.80 2.78
CA LYS A 12 2.63 -10.00 2.01
C LYS A 12 2.28 -11.30 2.71
N SER A 13 2.43 -11.35 4.03
CA SER A 13 2.10 -12.54 4.83
C SER A 13 0.61 -12.72 5.08
N GLY A 14 -0.22 -11.71 4.78
CA GLY A 14 -1.64 -11.69 5.12
C GLY A 14 -1.93 -11.29 6.57
N LYS A 15 -0.91 -11.27 7.44
CA LYS A 15 -1.06 -10.96 8.87
C LYS A 15 -1.75 -9.62 9.13
N LEU A 16 -1.48 -8.61 8.29
CA LEU A 16 -2.14 -7.30 8.43
C LEU A 16 -3.66 -7.42 8.33
N PHE A 17 -4.17 -8.25 7.41
CA PHE A 17 -5.60 -8.41 7.17
C PHE A 17 -6.25 -9.23 8.29
N ASP A 18 -5.57 -10.29 8.75
CA ASP A 18 -6.01 -11.10 9.88
C ASP A 18 -6.07 -10.28 11.18
N ASP A 19 -5.04 -9.47 11.46
CA ASP A 19 -4.94 -8.65 12.68
C ASP A 19 -6.09 -7.63 12.78
N ILE A 20 -6.54 -7.08 11.64
CA ILE A 20 -7.61 -6.08 11.60
C ILE A 20 -8.99 -6.69 11.29
N GLY A 21 -9.07 -8.00 11.06
CA GLY A 21 -10.32 -8.71 10.79
C GLY A 21 -10.97 -8.37 9.45
N LEU A 22 -10.18 -8.02 8.43
CA LEU A 22 -10.66 -7.71 7.07
C LEU A 22 -10.19 -8.76 6.06
N PRO A 23 -10.91 -8.96 4.95
CA PRO A 23 -10.43 -9.82 3.87
C PRO A 23 -9.16 -9.23 3.22
N PRO A 24 -8.38 -10.04 2.48
CA PRO A 24 -7.28 -9.53 1.66
C PRO A 24 -7.75 -8.50 0.63
N ILE A 25 -6.83 -7.61 0.27
CA ILE A 25 -7.08 -6.52 -0.68
C ILE A 25 -7.59 -7.04 -2.02
N ASN A 26 -8.60 -6.37 -2.56
CA ASN A 26 -9.12 -6.59 -3.90
C ASN A 26 -9.50 -5.26 -4.59
N PRO A 27 -9.44 -5.16 -5.94
CA PRO A 27 -9.64 -3.90 -6.65
C PRO A 27 -11.08 -3.38 -6.60
N LYS A 28 -12.06 -4.23 -6.27
CA LYS A 28 -13.48 -3.83 -6.22
C LYS A 28 -13.76 -2.95 -5.00
N ASP A 29 -13.18 -3.29 -3.85
CA ASP A 29 -13.57 -2.71 -2.57
C ASP A 29 -12.47 -1.83 -1.95
N ASP A 30 -11.20 -2.10 -2.22
CA ASP A 30 -10.10 -1.48 -1.49
C ASP A 30 -9.47 -0.29 -2.22
N ARG A 31 -9.11 0.74 -1.47
CA ARG A 31 -8.43 1.95 -1.96
C ARG A 31 -7.33 2.34 -0.98
N ALA A 32 -6.23 2.91 -1.47
CA ALA A 32 -5.09 3.28 -0.62
C ALA A 32 -4.47 4.64 -0.95
N MET A 33 -3.83 5.27 0.04
CA MET A 33 -2.96 6.43 -0.15
C MET A 33 -1.63 6.15 0.55
N LEU A 34 -0.53 6.24 -0.19
CA LEU A 34 0.82 5.94 0.30
C LEU A 34 1.57 7.25 0.54
N CYS A 35 2.15 7.39 1.73
CA CYS A 35 3.06 8.47 2.05
C CYS A 35 4.21 7.90 2.89
N GLY A 36 5.43 7.96 2.34
CA GLY A 36 6.61 7.37 2.96
C GLY A 36 7.90 7.71 2.22
N SER A 37 8.98 7.02 2.58
CA SER A 37 10.25 7.11 1.86
C SER A 37 10.10 6.54 0.43
N MET A 38 10.99 6.94 -0.49
CA MET A 38 10.94 6.41 -1.86
C MET A 38 10.99 4.87 -1.92
N PRO A 39 11.87 4.18 -1.14
CA PRO A 39 11.86 2.71 -1.11
C PRO A 39 10.56 2.13 -0.55
N MET A 40 10.02 2.70 0.54
CA MET A 40 8.77 2.23 1.14
C MET A 40 7.60 2.35 0.16
N ASN A 41 7.51 3.47 -0.54
CA ASN A 41 6.48 3.70 -1.54
C ASN A 41 6.60 2.73 -2.71
N ALA A 42 7.82 2.49 -3.22
CA ALA A 42 8.06 1.54 -4.30
C ALA A 42 7.67 0.11 -3.91
N ASP A 43 8.10 -0.35 -2.73
CA ASP A 43 7.79 -1.69 -2.23
C ASP A 43 6.28 -1.87 -2.00
N THR A 44 5.62 -0.88 -1.41
CA THR A 44 4.18 -0.96 -1.11
C THR A 44 3.34 -0.86 -2.38
N SER A 45 3.74 -0.03 -3.35
CA SER A 45 3.11 0.07 -4.66
C SER A 45 3.15 -1.27 -5.41
N ALA A 46 4.31 -1.94 -5.44
CA ALA A 46 4.43 -3.27 -6.05
C ALA A 46 3.54 -4.33 -5.37
N ILE A 47 3.34 -4.24 -4.05
CA ILE A 47 2.40 -5.12 -3.34
C ILE A 47 0.96 -4.84 -3.76
N LEU A 48 0.55 -3.57 -3.84
CA LEU A 48 -0.81 -3.22 -4.28
C LEU A 48 -1.07 -3.63 -5.73
N ASP A 49 -0.08 -3.46 -6.62
CA ASP A 49 -0.15 -3.94 -7.99
C ASP A 49 -0.34 -5.47 -8.04
N SER A 50 0.31 -6.21 -7.13
CA SER A 50 0.15 -7.68 -7.03
C SER A 50 -1.25 -8.11 -6.58
N PHE A 51 -1.99 -7.24 -5.89
CA PHE A 51 -3.41 -7.43 -5.58
C PHE A 51 -4.36 -6.97 -6.70
N GLY A 52 -3.82 -6.47 -7.82
CA GLY A 52 -4.58 -6.04 -8.99
C GLY A 52 -5.11 -4.60 -8.91
N LEU A 53 -4.65 -3.80 -7.95
CA LEU A 53 -4.98 -2.37 -7.89
C LEU A 53 -4.17 -1.59 -8.93
N VAL A 54 -4.75 -0.50 -9.44
CA VAL A 54 -4.09 0.38 -10.42
C VAL A 54 -3.79 1.73 -9.80
N ALA A 55 -2.52 2.15 -9.83
CA ALA A 55 -2.12 3.48 -9.37
C ALA A 55 -2.80 4.59 -10.18
N SER A 56 -3.13 5.71 -9.52
CA SER A 56 -3.45 6.93 -10.26
C SER A 56 -2.22 7.39 -11.04
N PRO A 57 -2.32 7.59 -12.37
CA PRO A 57 -1.16 7.96 -13.19
C PRO A 57 -0.70 9.41 -12.97
N LYS A 58 -1.60 10.28 -12.47
CA LYS A 58 -1.32 11.69 -12.14
C LYS A 58 -2.48 12.32 -11.37
N THR A 59 -2.20 13.42 -10.69
CA THR A 59 -3.20 14.26 -10.02
C THR A 59 -4.38 14.58 -10.94
N GLY A 60 -5.59 14.37 -10.44
CA GLY A 60 -6.84 14.59 -11.18
C GLY A 60 -7.29 13.41 -12.04
N VAL A 61 -6.50 12.33 -12.15
CA VAL A 61 -6.92 11.08 -12.79
C VAL A 61 -7.23 10.04 -11.72
N ARG A 62 -8.35 9.33 -11.87
CA ARG A 62 -8.74 8.28 -10.91
C ARG A 62 -7.79 7.07 -11.00
N GLY A 63 -7.53 6.47 -9.85
CA GLY A 63 -6.87 5.19 -9.68
C GLY A 63 -7.33 4.57 -8.35
N ASP A 64 -6.95 3.34 -8.11
CA ASP A 64 -7.29 2.63 -6.87
C ASP A 64 -6.39 3.06 -5.71
N TYR A 65 -5.18 3.54 -5.99
CA TYR A 65 -4.32 4.13 -4.99
C TYR A 65 -3.50 5.33 -5.47
N LEU A 66 -3.05 6.13 -4.51
CA LEU A 66 -2.22 7.33 -4.70
C LEU A 66 -0.87 7.16 -4.02
N ILE A 67 0.17 7.82 -4.54
CA ILE A 67 1.53 7.78 -3.98
C ILE A 67 2.07 9.21 -3.82
N GLU A 68 2.57 9.52 -2.63
CA GLU A 68 3.28 10.76 -2.32
C GLU A 68 4.59 10.45 -1.58
N ARG A 69 5.66 11.17 -1.91
CA ARG A 69 6.94 11.06 -1.19
C ARG A 69 6.86 11.92 0.07
N ALA A 70 7.05 11.32 1.24
CA ALA A 70 7.07 12.04 2.51
C ALA A 70 8.28 12.98 2.62
N PHE A 71 9.39 12.60 2.00
CA PHE A 71 10.63 13.37 1.90
C PHE A 71 11.46 12.88 0.71
N VAL A 72 12.53 13.60 0.40
CA VAL A 72 13.54 13.21 -0.59
C VAL A 72 14.88 12.99 0.09
N GLU A 73 15.67 12.06 -0.43
CA GLU A 73 17.05 11.85 0.03
C GLU A 73 17.92 13.05 -0.39
N GLN A 74 18.94 13.36 0.41
CA GLN A 74 19.93 14.42 0.12
C GLN A 74 21.00 13.94 -0.86
#